data_AF-A0A6A0JS21-F1
#
_entry.id   AF-A0A6A0JS21-F1
#
_cell.length_a   1.000
_cell.length_b   1.000
_cell.length_c   1.000
_cell.angle_alpha   90.00
_cell.angle_beta   90.00
_cell.angle_gamma   90.00
#
_symmetry.space_group_name_H-M   'P 1'
#
loop_
_entity.id
_entity.type
_entity.pdbx_description
1 polymer ?
#
loop_
_entity_poly.entity_id
_entity_poly.type
_entity_poly.pdbx_seq_one_letter_code
_entity_poly.pdbx_strand_id
1 'polypeptide(L)'
;LTIDDVEMVNVGYDLVAALLAKRVDAIIGAYWVHESISATNQGYELNIMKMEENGVPDYYELVVVASESKILENPEVVQKFVNGVMKGYKDAMDDPLDAVALLKDLKPETDLEIENPGVKLLAPLWSTENGVFGWQENDRWEEFAQWMVEAGRLSDSSGSSEAFTNKFVADSK
;
A
#
# COMPACT_ATOMS: atom_id res chain seq x y z
N LEU A 1 2.70 23.76 -15.03
CA LEU A 1 1.47 23.00 -15.24
C LEU A 1 0.67 23.04 -13.95
N THR A 2 -0.62 23.36 -14.01
CA THR A 2 -1.57 23.14 -12.91
C THR A 2 -2.39 21.88 -13.21
N ILE A 3 -3.27 21.47 -12.30
CA ILE A 3 -4.18 20.34 -12.57
C ILE A 3 -5.13 20.64 -13.74
N ASP A 4 -5.41 21.92 -14.01
CA ASP A 4 -6.24 22.35 -15.14
C ASP A 4 -5.56 22.11 -16.50
N ASP A 5 -4.23 21.92 -16.51
CA ASP A 5 -3.46 21.56 -17.70
C ASP A 5 -3.43 20.03 -17.95
N VAL A 6 -4.09 19.22 -17.11
CA VAL A 6 -4.07 17.75 -17.15
C VAL A 6 -5.49 17.20 -17.39
N GLU A 7 -5.64 16.35 -18.41
CA GLU A 7 -6.88 15.61 -18.64
C GLU A 7 -6.88 14.29 -17.85
N MET A 8 -7.80 14.16 -16.88
CA MET A 8 -7.95 12.93 -16.10
C MET A 8 -8.85 11.93 -16.82
N VAL A 9 -8.27 10.79 -17.21
CA VAL A 9 -9.00 9.69 -17.85
C VAL A 9 -9.16 8.53 -16.86
N ASN A 10 -10.40 8.16 -16.57
CA ASN A 10 -10.68 6.98 -15.75
C ASN A 10 -10.55 5.70 -16.60
N VAL A 11 -9.57 4.87 -16.27
CA VAL A 11 -9.29 3.59 -16.95
C VAL A 11 -9.58 2.38 -16.08
N GLY A 12 -10.17 2.55 -14.89
CA GLY A 12 -10.45 1.47 -13.95
C GLY A 12 -9.20 0.65 -13.63
N TYR A 13 -9.29 -0.67 -13.77
CA TYR A 13 -8.19 -1.61 -13.51
C TYR A 13 -7.19 -1.73 -14.68
N ASP A 14 -7.44 -1.07 -15.82
CA ASP A 14 -6.61 -1.18 -17.02
C ASP A 14 -5.44 -0.17 -17.05
N LEU A 15 -4.87 0.18 -15.89
CA LEU A 15 -3.82 1.21 -15.77
C LEU A 15 -2.67 0.96 -16.76
N VAL A 16 -1.99 -0.18 -16.63
CA VAL A 16 -0.83 -0.52 -17.49
C VAL A 16 -1.26 -0.65 -18.95
N ALA A 17 -2.38 -1.33 -19.22
CA ALA A 17 -2.86 -1.51 -20.59
C ALA A 17 -3.19 -0.18 -21.28
N ALA A 18 -3.76 0.80 -20.56
CA ALA A 18 -4.02 2.14 -21.08
C ALA A 18 -2.73 2.89 -21.44
N LEU A 19 -1.71 2.81 -20.57
CA LEU A 19 -0.40 3.41 -20.80
C LEU A 19 0.29 2.78 -22.02
N LEU A 20 0.38 1.45 -22.07
CA LEU A 20 1.09 0.73 -23.14
C LEU A 20 0.40 0.89 -24.51
N ALA A 21 -0.94 0.97 -24.52
CA ALA A 21 -1.71 1.26 -25.72
C ALA A 21 -1.69 2.74 -26.13
N LYS A 22 -0.99 3.61 -25.38
CA LYS A 22 -0.91 5.06 -25.59
C LYS A 22 -2.28 5.74 -25.60
N ARG A 23 -3.22 5.25 -24.78
CA ARG A 23 -4.50 5.92 -24.52
C ARG A 23 -4.38 7.04 -23.51
N VAL A 24 -3.34 7.01 -22.68
CA VAL A 24 -2.95 8.01 -21.70
C VAL A 24 -1.43 8.17 -21.72
N ASP A 25 -0.93 9.35 -21.38
CA ASP A 25 0.51 9.63 -21.35
C ASP A 25 1.19 9.24 -20.03
N ALA A 26 0.41 9.14 -18.94
CA ALA A 26 0.86 8.74 -17.61
C ALA A 26 -0.28 8.05 -16.85
N ILE A 27 0.08 7.31 -15.79
CA ILE A 27 -0.87 6.64 -14.89
C ILE A 27 -0.50 6.92 -13.44
N ILE A 28 -1.52 6.93 -12.58
CA ILE A 28 -1.40 7.00 -11.13
C ILE A 28 -2.15 5.80 -10.52
N GLY A 29 -1.59 5.21 -9.45
CA GLY A 29 -2.14 4.03 -8.78
C GLY A 29 -1.50 2.70 -9.15
N ALA A 30 -0.50 2.70 -10.04
CA ALA A 30 0.30 1.50 -10.33
C ALA A 30 1.37 1.32 -9.25
N TYR A 31 1.57 0.09 -8.78
CA TYR A 31 2.64 -0.25 -7.85
C TYR A 31 3.93 -0.56 -8.59
N TRP A 32 4.98 0.16 -8.21
CA TRP A 32 6.31 -0.05 -8.79
C TRP A 32 6.87 -1.44 -8.48
N VAL A 33 6.37 -2.11 -7.44
CA VAL A 33 6.73 -3.50 -7.10
C VAL A 33 5.96 -4.56 -7.89
N HIS A 34 4.97 -4.19 -8.71
CA HIS A 34 4.15 -5.15 -9.47
C HIS A 34 3.98 -4.72 -10.95
N GLU A 35 3.23 -3.65 -11.21
CA GLU A 35 2.90 -3.17 -12.57
C GLU A 35 4.16 -2.81 -13.37
N SER A 36 5.17 -2.24 -12.71
CA SER A 36 6.39 -1.85 -13.42
C SER A 36 7.20 -3.06 -13.90
N ILE A 37 7.21 -4.14 -13.10
CA ILE A 37 7.85 -5.41 -13.43
C ILE A 37 7.08 -6.07 -14.58
N SER A 38 5.75 -6.10 -14.49
CA SER A 38 4.87 -6.61 -15.56
C SER A 38 5.13 -5.96 -16.92
N ALA A 39 5.23 -4.62 -16.95
CA ALA A 39 5.51 -3.88 -18.18
C ALA A 39 6.95 -4.13 -18.69
N THR A 40 7.92 -4.18 -17.77
CA THR A 40 9.33 -4.44 -18.12
C THR A 40 9.52 -5.85 -18.69
N ASN A 41 8.83 -6.85 -18.15
CA ASN A 41 8.83 -8.23 -18.67
C ASN A 41 8.26 -8.31 -20.10
N GLN A 42 7.39 -7.36 -20.49
CA GLN A 42 6.85 -7.23 -21.85
C GLN A 42 7.77 -6.42 -22.78
N GLY A 43 8.93 -5.95 -22.30
CA GLY A 43 9.92 -5.21 -23.09
C GLY A 43 9.71 -3.70 -23.13
N TYR A 44 8.88 -3.15 -22.24
CA TYR A 44 8.68 -1.70 -22.14
C TYR A 44 9.61 -1.09 -21.09
N GLU A 45 10.22 0.04 -21.44
CA GLU A 45 10.93 0.87 -20.47
C GLU A 45 9.95 1.88 -19.85
N LEU A 46 9.92 1.95 -18.52
CA LEU A 46 9.06 2.86 -17.78
C LEU A 46 9.88 3.93 -17.05
N ASN A 47 9.32 5.13 -16.99
CA ASN A 47 9.75 6.13 -16.04
C ASN A 47 8.82 6.10 -14.82
N ILE A 48 9.38 5.92 -13.63
CA ILE A 48 8.62 5.83 -12.37
C ILE A 48 8.86 7.12 -11.60
N MET A 49 7.79 7.86 -11.32
CA MET A 49 7.82 9.05 -10.47
C MET A 49 7.22 8.67 -9.12
N LYS A 50 8.06 8.46 -8.11
CA LYS A 50 7.57 8.17 -6.75
C LYS A 50 6.99 9.43 -6.11
N MET A 51 5.90 9.27 -5.37
CA MET A 51 5.18 10.40 -4.79
C MET A 51 6.05 11.15 -3.77
N GLU A 52 6.81 10.38 -2.98
CA GLU A 52 7.71 10.85 -1.92
C GLU A 52 8.88 11.67 -2.46
N GLU A 53 9.31 11.37 -3.69
CA GLU A 53 10.35 12.11 -4.40
C GLU A 53 9.81 13.36 -5.11
N ASN A 54 8.48 13.53 -5.14
CA ASN A 54 7.77 14.58 -5.88
C ASN A 54 6.83 15.41 -5.00
N GLY A 55 7.13 15.52 -3.70
CA GLY A 55 6.51 16.49 -2.80
C GLY A 55 5.25 16.01 -2.06
N VAL A 56 4.95 14.72 -2.11
CA VAL A 56 4.00 14.06 -1.20
C VAL A 56 4.82 13.52 -0.01
N PRO A 57 4.43 13.75 1.26
CA PRO A 57 5.16 13.13 2.38
C PRO A 57 4.93 11.61 2.40
N ASP A 58 5.81 10.87 3.07
CA ASP A 58 5.65 9.41 3.24
C ASP A 58 4.31 9.10 3.95
N TYR A 59 3.61 8.07 3.48
CA TYR A 59 2.28 7.70 3.97
C TYR A 59 2.06 6.20 3.90
N TYR A 60 1.06 5.71 4.62
CA TYR A 60 0.68 4.30 4.55
C TYR A 60 -0.18 4.04 3.31
N GLU A 61 0.45 3.56 2.24
CA GLU A 61 -0.23 3.21 0.98
C GLU A 61 -1.34 2.16 1.18
N LEU A 62 -1.14 1.19 2.08
CA LEU A 62 -2.11 0.14 2.38
C LEU A 62 -2.25 -0.08 3.89
N VAL A 63 -3.47 -0.01 4.39
CA VAL A 63 -3.82 -0.24 5.79
C VAL A 63 -5.02 -1.17 5.93
N VAL A 64 -5.09 -1.90 7.04
CA VAL A 64 -6.30 -2.62 7.45
C VAL A 64 -7.25 -1.65 8.14
N VAL A 65 -8.49 -1.58 7.65
CA VAL A 65 -9.54 -0.73 8.22
C VAL A 65 -10.68 -1.58 8.80
N ALA A 66 -11.25 -1.12 9.90
CA ALA A 66 -12.45 -1.69 10.50
C ALA A 66 -13.37 -0.54 10.97
N SER A 67 -14.68 -0.75 10.91
CA SER A 67 -15.62 0.25 11.43
C SER A 67 -15.49 0.36 12.95
N GLU A 68 -15.69 1.57 13.49
CA GLU A 68 -15.71 1.82 14.93
C GLU A 68 -16.72 0.91 15.65
N SER A 69 -17.90 0.70 15.06
CA SER A 69 -18.91 -0.22 15.60
C SER A 69 -18.37 -1.64 15.74
N LYS A 70 -17.60 -2.15 14.76
CA LYS A 70 -17.02 -3.49 14.80
C LYS A 70 -15.95 -3.59 15.90
N ILE A 71 -15.13 -2.56 16.04
CA ILE A 71 -14.09 -2.45 17.07
C ILE A 71 -14.71 -2.46 18.48
N LEU A 72 -15.83 -1.73 18.66
CA LEU A 72 -16.52 -1.61 19.95
C LEU A 72 -17.31 -2.86 20.31
N GLU A 73 -18.07 -3.41 19.36
CA GLU A 73 -18.98 -4.53 19.61
C GLU A 73 -18.29 -5.89 19.64
N ASN A 74 -17.20 -6.07 18.88
CA ASN A 74 -16.50 -7.35 18.75
C ASN A 74 -14.97 -7.21 18.83
N PRO A 75 -14.41 -6.59 19.89
CA PRO A 75 -12.98 -6.37 20.01
C PRO A 75 -12.18 -7.68 19.99
N GLU A 76 -12.71 -8.79 20.52
CA GLU A 76 -12.00 -10.08 20.47
C GLU A 76 -11.87 -10.64 19.06
N VAL A 77 -12.83 -10.35 18.16
CA VAL A 77 -12.77 -10.77 16.76
C VAL A 77 -11.70 -9.95 16.03
N VAL A 78 -11.69 -8.64 16.25
CA VAL A 78 -10.66 -7.74 15.71
C VAL A 78 -9.27 -8.18 16.18
N GLN A 79 -9.09 -8.44 17.48
CA GLN A 79 -7.81 -8.92 18.01
C GLN A 79 -7.36 -10.23 17.35
N LYS A 80 -8.24 -11.22 17.23
CA LYS A 80 -7.91 -12.51 16.59
C LYS A 80 -7.54 -12.34 15.11
N PHE A 81 -8.22 -11.44 14.41
CA PHE A 81 -7.90 -11.12 13.02
C PHE A 81 -6.51 -10.50 12.90
N VAL A 82 -6.21 -9.47 13.70
CA VAL A 82 -4.90 -8.80 13.71
C VAL A 82 -3.78 -9.78 14.06
N ASN A 83 -3.95 -10.64 15.07
CA ASN A 83 -2.98 -11.69 15.39
C ASN A 83 -2.70 -12.60 14.18
N GLY A 84 -3.74 -13.00 13.44
CA GLY A 84 -3.62 -13.85 12.26
C GLY A 84 -2.86 -13.16 11.13
N VAL A 85 -3.18 -11.88 10.86
CA VAL A 85 -2.50 -11.07 9.85
C VAL A 85 -1.03 -10.89 10.22
N MET A 86 -0.73 -10.47 11.44
CA MET A 86 0.65 -10.25 11.89
C MET A 86 1.48 -11.52 11.82
N LYS A 87 0.91 -12.67 12.20
CA LYS A 87 1.59 -13.96 12.06
C LYS A 87 1.89 -14.29 10.60
N GLY A 88 0.92 -14.13 9.70
CA GLY A 88 1.11 -14.40 8.27
C GLY A 88 2.18 -13.52 7.64
N TYR A 89 2.19 -12.22 7.97
CA TYR A 89 3.23 -11.31 7.49
C TYR A 89 4.60 -11.58 8.11
N LYS A 90 4.66 -12.04 9.37
CA LYS A 90 5.92 -12.51 9.96
C LYS A 90 6.48 -13.69 9.18
N ASP A 91 5.66 -14.72 8.93
CA ASP A 91 6.06 -15.90 8.16
C ASP A 91 6.50 -15.48 6.73
N ALA A 92 5.79 -14.55 6.11
CA ALA A 92 6.13 -14.01 4.78
C ALA A 92 7.39 -13.13 4.76
N MET A 93 7.70 -12.41 5.85
CA MET A 93 8.96 -11.67 5.97
C MET A 93 10.15 -12.62 6.16
N ASP A 94 9.94 -13.72 6.88
CA ASP A 94 10.98 -14.72 7.14
C ASP A 94 11.33 -15.50 5.86
N ASP A 95 10.35 -15.83 5.00
CA ASP A 95 10.57 -16.37 3.66
C ASP A 95 9.59 -15.78 2.60
N PRO A 96 9.97 -14.66 1.96
CA PRO A 96 9.12 -14.00 0.98
C PRO A 96 8.80 -14.85 -0.26
N LEU A 97 9.72 -15.76 -0.66
CA LEU A 97 9.52 -16.59 -1.85
C LEU A 97 8.58 -17.77 -1.54
N ASP A 98 8.66 -18.34 -0.34
CA ASP A 98 7.70 -19.35 0.11
C ASP A 98 6.28 -18.76 0.20
N ALA A 99 6.14 -17.52 0.68
CA ALA A 99 4.85 -16.82 0.70
C ALA A 99 4.25 -16.64 -0.71
N VAL A 100 5.07 -16.29 -1.70
CA VAL A 100 4.62 -16.21 -3.10
C VAL A 100 4.28 -17.58 -3.68
N ALA A 101 5.05 -18.63 -3.34
CA ALA A 101 4.75 -19.99 -3.76
C ALA A 101 3.40 -20.47 -3.17
N LEU A 102 3.14 -20.20 -1.90
CA LEU A 102 1.85 -20.47 -1.26
C LEU A 102 0.71 -19.69 -1.94
N LEU A 103 0.93 -18.42 -2.28
CA LEU A 103 -0.03 -17.63 -3.02
C LEU A 103 -0.34 -18.26 -4.38
N LYS A 104 0.68 -18.71 -5.12
CA LYS A 104 0.53 -19.40 -6.41
C LYS A 104 -0.27 -20.69 -6.31
N ASP A 105 -0.08 -21.47 -5.26
CA ASP A 105 -0.84 -22.70 -5.03
C ASP A 105 -2.33 -22.41 -4.79
N LEU A 106 -2.65 -21.31 -4.09
CA LEU A 106 -4.02 -20.86 -3.83
C LEU A 106 -4.65 -20.09 -5.00
N LYS A 107 -3.81 -19.43 -5.81
CA LYS A 107 -4.15 -18.57 -6.94
C LYS A 107 -3.28 -18.96 -8.14
N PRO A 108 -3.68 -20.01 -8.89
CA PRO A 108 -2.90 -20.50 -10.03
C PRO A 108 -2.62 -19.47 -11.12
N GLU A 109 -3.37 -18.36 -11.16
CA GLU A 109 -3.17 -17.21 -12.03
C GLU A 109 -2.00 -16.30 -11.65
N THR A 110 -1.46 -16.41 -10.43
CA THR A 110 -0.32 -15.60 -9.96
C THR A 110 0.90 -15.80 -10.85
N ASP A 111 1.49 -14.72 -11.34
CA ASP A 111 2.68 -14.78 -12.20
C ASP A 111 3.96 -14.71 -11.36
N LEU A 112 4.69 -15.82 -11.30
CA LEU A 112 5.93 -15.92 -10.51
C LEU A 112 7.06 -15.04 -11.07
N GLU A 113 7.04 -14.70 -12.35
CA GLU A 113 8.02 -13.80 -12.96
C GLU A 113 7.76 -12.32 -12.59
N ILE A 114 6.58 -12.02 -12.03
CA ILE A 114 6.22 -10.71 -11.48
C ILE A 114 6.34 -10.72 -9.95
N GLU A 115 5.72 -11.69 -9.28
CA GLU A 115 5.63 -11.67 -7.81
C GLU A 115 6.94 -11.99 -7.11
N ASN A 116 7.79 -12.88 -7.63
CA ASN A 116 9.07 -13.21 -6.99
C ASN A 116 10.03 -12.01 -6.91
N PRO A 117 10.26 -11.22 -7.98
CA PRO A 117 11.01 -9.98 -7.85
C PRO A 117 10.24 -8.91 -7.07
N GLY A 118 8.91 -8.83 -7.22
CA GLY A 118 8.07 -7.86 -6.51
C GLY A 118 8.12 -8.00 -5.00
N VAL A 119 7.96 -9.23 -4.47
CA VAL A 119 8.00 -9.50 -3.04
C VAL A 119 9.37 -9.20 -2.42
N LYS A 120 10.47 -9.36 -3.18
CA LYS A 120 11.83 -9.01 -2.72
C LYS A 120 12.00 -7.51 -2.53
N LEU A 121 11.29 -6.70 -3.31
CA LEU A 121 11.27 -5.24 -3.17
C LEU A 121 10.30 -4.80 -2.07
N LEU A 122 9.17 -5.51 -1.93
CA LEU A 122 8.09 -5.17 -1.02
C LEU A 122 8.36 -5.61 0.42
N ALA A 123 8.92 -6.80 0.65
CA ALA A 123 9.12 -7.34 1.99
C ALA A 123 9.98 -6.47 2.92
N PRO A 124 11.06 -5.80 2.45
CA PRO A 124 11.78 -4.83 3.25
C PRO A 124 10.93 -3.65 3.74
N LEU A 125 9.88 -3.28 3.00
CA LEU A 125 8.97 -2.16 3.33
C LEU A 125 7.92 -2.54 4.39
N TRP A 126 7.76 -3.83 4.69
CA TRP A 126 6.86 -4.29 5.77
C TRP A 126 7.46 -4.06 7.15
N SER A 127 8.77 -3.87 7.25
CA SER A 127 9.43 -3.57 8.51
C SER A 127 9.11 -2.15 8.97
N THR A 128 8.74 -2.01 10.24
CA THR A 128 8.54 -0.72 10.90
C THR A 128 9.79 -0.33 11.69
N GLU A 129 9.93 0.95 12.06
CA GLU A 129 11.09 1.44 12.81
C GLU A 129 11.28 0.73 14.16
N ASN A 130 10.18 0.33 14.80
CA ASN A 130 10.19 -0.40 16.06
C ASN A 130 10.23 -1.93 15.91
N GLY A 131 10.29 -2.45 14.68
CA GLY A 131 10.37 -3.87 14.37
C GLY A 131 9.06 -4.65 14.57
N VAL A 132 7.94 -3.97 14.79
CA VAL A 132 6.61 -4.58 14.94
C VAL A 132 5.79 -4.32 13.67
N PHE A 133 5.62 -5.35 12.84
CA PHE A 133 4.78 -5.27 11.64
C PHE A 133 3.38 -4.71 11.95
N GLY A 134 2.91 -3.80 11.11
CA GLY A 134 1.59 -3.19 11.23
C GLY A 134 1.50 -2.07 12.26
N TRP A 135 2.57 -1.77 13.00
CA TRP A 135 2.64 -0.58 13.83
C TRP A 135 2.60 0.69 12.97
N GLN A 136 1.77 1.64 13.36
CA GLN A 136 1.63 2.92 12.68
C GLN A 136 2.13 4.06 13.56
N GLU A 137 2.88 4.99 12.98
CA GLU A 137 3.46 6.13 13.69
C GLU A 137 2.53 7.35 13.58
N ASN A 138 2.38 8.07 14.69
CA ASN A 138 1.47 9.21 14.77
C ASN A 138 1.94 10.40 13.92
N ASP A 139 3.24 10.66 13.91
CA ASP A 139 3.86 11.73 13.12
C ASP A 139 3.57 11.57 11.62
N ARG A 140 3.65 10.34 11.08
CA ARG A 140 3.32 10.07 9.68
C ARG A 140 1.86 10.41 9.34
N TRP A 141 0.93 10.09 10.22
CA TRP A 141 -0.49 10.47 10.05
C TRP A 141 -0.70 11.97 10.12
N GLU A 142 -0.05 12.65 11.08
CA GLU A 142 -0.13 14.10 11.26
C GLU A 142 0.47 14.85 10.06
N GLU A 143 1.66 14.45 9.59
CA GLU A 143 2.35 15.06 8.45
C GLU A 143 1.53 14.90 7.16
N PHE A 144 1.03 13.69 6.88
CA PHE A 144 0.21 13.45 5.68
C PHE A 144 -1.13 14.20 5.75
N ALA A 145 -1.78 14.25 6.93
CA ALA A 145 -3.02 15.01 7.10
C ALA A 145 -2.79 16.52 6.93
N GLN A 146 -1.70 17.06 7.45
CA GLN A 146 -1.34 18.46 7.25
C GLN A 146 -1.09 18.76 5.77
N TRP A 147 -0.33 17.92 5.07
CA TRP A 147 -0.13 18.06 3.63
C TRP A 147 -1.46 18.03 2.86
N MET A 148 -2.41 17.17 3.24
CA MET A 148 -3.75 17.15 2.64
C MET A 148 -4.53 18.45 2.88
N VAL A 149 -4.36 19.12 4.02
CA VAL A 149 -4.95 20.45 4.27
C VAL A 149 -4.31 21.50 3.36
N GLU A 150 -2.99 21.52 3.27
CA GLU A 150 -2.23 22.45 2.42
C GLU A 150 -2.56 22.25 0.93
N ALA A 151 -2.80 21.01 0.52
CA ALA A 151 -3.25 20.64 -0.83
C ALA A 151 -4.76 20.88 -1.06
N GLY A 152 -5.51 21.38 -0.08
CA GLY A 152 -6.95 21.65 -0.18
C GLY A 152 -7.82 20.41 -0.30
N ARG A 153 -7.34 19.25 0.18
CA ARG A 153 -8.05 17.96 0.19
C ARG A 153 -8.79 17.70 1.50
N LEU A 154 -8.29 18.28 2.60
CA LEU A 154 -8.96 18.29 3.90
C LEU A 154 -9.19 19.72 4.37
N SER A 155 -10.23 19.93 5.17
CA SER A 155 -10.51 21.23 5.80
C SER A 155 -9.70 21.47 7.09
N ASP A 156 -9.28 20.39 7.75
CA ASP A 156 -8.55 20.39 9.03
C ASP A 156 -7.84 19.04 9.22
N SER A 157 -6.75 19.03 10.01
CA SER A 157 -5.93 17.85 10.32
C SER A 157 -6.00 17.41 11.79
N SER A 158 -6.76 18.11 12.64
CA SER A 158 -6.79 17.87 14.10
C SER A 158 -7.22 16.46 14.52
N GLY A 159 -8.02 15.76 13.69
CA GLY A 159 -8.48 14.38 13.95
C GLY A 159 -7.55 13.27 13.46
N SER A 160 -6.36 13.59 12.93
CA SER A 160 -5.44 12.60 12.34
C SER A 160 -5.01 11.51 13.31
N SER A 161 -4.74 11.86 14.57
CA SER A 161 -4.37 10.89 15.61
C SER A 161 -5.51 9.93 15.99
N GLU A 162 -6.77 10.26 15.67
CA GLU A 162 -7.94 9.40 15.88
C GLU A 162 -8.18 8.46 14.69
N ALA A 163 -7.49 8.65 13.56
CA ALA A 163 -7.68 7.89 12.33
C ALA A 163 -7.13 6.44 12.42
N PHE A 164 -6.33 6.13 13.45
CA PHE A 164 -5.75 4.81 13.64
C PHE A 164 -5.66 4.42 15.12
N THR A 165 -5.40 3.13 15.38
CA THR A 165 -5.06 2.66 16.73
C THR A 165 -4.08 1.49 16.66
N ASN A 166 -3.01 1.57 17.46
CA ASN A 166 -2.06 0.46 17.62
C ASN A 166 -2.48 -0.52 18.72
N LYS A 167 -3.63 -0.34 19.39
CA LYS A 167 -4.06 -1.21 20.51
C LYS A 167 -3.99 -2.70 20.14
N PHE A 168 -4.58 -3.08 19.01
CA PHE A 168 -4.63 -4.47 18.59
C PHE A 168 -3.27 -5.01 18.12
N VAL A 169 -2.39 -4.13 17.61
CA VAL A 169 -1.01 -4.49 17.23
C VAL A 169 -0.15 -4.71 18.47
N ALA A 170 -0.26 -3.81 19.46
CA ALA A 170 0.47 -3.88 20.72
C ALA A 170 0.11 -5.11 21.57
N ASP A 171 -1.18 -5.50 21.56
CA ASP A 171 -1.69 -6.66 22.29
C ASP A 171 -1.51 -7.99 21.55
N SER A 172 -0.98 -7.96 20.32
CA SER A 172 -0.74 -9.16 19.52
C SER A 172 0.42 -9.98 20.07
N LYS A 173 0.29 -11.31 19.94
CA LYS A 173 1.24 -12.30 20.44
C LYS A 173 1.84 -13.11 19.31
#